data_AF-A0A651EEG4-F1
#
_entry.id   AF-A0A651EEG4-F1
#
_cell.length_a   1.000
_cell.length_b   1.000
_cell.length_c   1.000
_cell.angle_alpha   90.00
_cell.angle_beta   90.00
_cell.angle_gamma   90.00
#
_symmetry.space_group_name_H-M   'P 1'
#
loop_
_entity.id
_entity.type
_entity.pdbx_description
1 polymer ?
#
loop_
_entity_poly.entity_id
_entity_poly.type
_entity_poly.pdbx_seq_one_letter_code
_entity_poly.pdbx_strand_id
1 'polypeptide(L)'
;MYWENDMTGSYDNPLPQGPGSRAEQADLSGMTRADATAYVGSYITSLNQLKQQRKEAEDRIALWKRRAHLAYEKQNRELAATALAEWKQAEETLARLQSEEADLSEIVVLMKSNLERLKRTPEMSVDAAALAEQLQEAVGDTKTSEAIRSINVDSELEQLKRKLREEGE
;
A
#
# COMPACT_ATOMS: atom_id res chain seq x y z
N MET A 1 25.54 -28.09 31.97
CA MET A 1 25.51 -26.71 31.47
C MET A 1 24.58 -26.73 30.27
N TYR A 2 23.27 -26.62 30.53
CA TYR A 2 22.22 -26.68 29.52
C TYR A 2 22.02 -25.27 28.98
N TRP A 3 22.28 -25.08 27.69
CA TRP A 3 21.76 -23.94 26.95
C TRP A 3 20.40 -24.37 26.40
N GLU A 4 19.37 -24.23 27.21
CA GLU A 4 18.00 -24.13 26.71
C GLU A 4 17.92 -22.81 25.93
N ASN A 5 18.28 -22.89 24.64
CA ASN A 5 17.95 -21.83 23.69
C ASN A 5 16.44 -21.89 23.47
N ASP A 6 15.73 -21.16 24.32
CA ASP A 6 14.34 -20.80 24.15
C ASP A 6 14.23 -19.84 22.96
N MET A 7 14.38 -20.37 21.74
CA MET A 7 14.07 -19.70 20.48
C MET A 7 12.60 -19.91 20.09
N THR A 8 11.71 -20.01 21.08
CA THR A 8 10.28 -19.77 20.85
C THR A 8 9.99 -18.28 20.97
N GLY A 9 10.82 -17.46 20.32
CA GLY A 9 10.45 -16.11 19.97
C GLY A 9 9.29 -16.22 19.01
N SER A 10 8.08 -16.24 19.56
CA SER A 10 6.83 -16.04 18.84
C SER A 10 6.88 -14.62 18.28
N TYR A 11 7.61 -14.46 17.16
CA TYR A 11 7.58 -13.28 16.31
C TYR A 11 6.29 -13.30 15.51
N ASP A 12 5.19 -13.40 16.24
CA ASP A 12 3.82 -13.26 15.77
C ASP A 12 3.59 -11.76 15.61
N ASN A 13 4.39 -11.14 14.74
CA ASN A 13 4.05 -9.84 14.21
C ASN A 13 3.21 -10.16 12.99
N PRO A 14 1.87 -10.21 13.11
CA PRO A 14 1.03 -10.58 11.99
C PRO A 14 1.39 -9.68 10.82
N LEU A 15 1.54 -10.28 9.64
CA LEU A 15 1.60 -9.51 8.41
C LEU A 15 0.49 -8.45 8.47
N PRO A 16 0.72 -7.22 8.00
CA PRO A 16 -0.34 -6.22 7.91
C PRO A 16 -1.49 -6.80 7.05
N GLN A 17 -2.50 -7.35 7.73
CA GLN A 17 -3.64 -8.02 7.13
C GLN A 17 -4.66 -6.94 6.76
N GLY A 18 -4.37 -6.23 5.67
CA GLY A 18 -5.35 -5.35 5.04
C GLY A 18 -6.26 -6.18 4.14
N PRO A 19 -7.59 -6.23 4.37
CA PRO A 19 -8.50 -6.66 3.32
C PRO A 19 -8.39 -5.65 2.17
N GLY A 20 -7.81 -6.08 1.05
CA GLY A 20 -7.68 -5.22 -0.12
C GLY A 20 -6.77 -5.76 -1.21
N SER A 21 -6.96 -5.27 -2.43
CA SER A 21 -6.09 -5.59 -3.56
C SER A 21 -4.63 -5.17 -3.28
N ARG A 22 -3.64 -5.76 -3.98
CA ARG A 22 -2.22 -5.35 -3.85
C ARG A 22 -2.04 -3.83 -4.07
N ALA A 23 -2.88 -3.23 -4.90
CA ALA A 23 -2.89 -1.79 -5.16
C ALA A 23 -3.36 -0.99 -3.93
N GLU A 24 -4.39 -1.45 -3.23
CA GLU A 24 -4.88 -0.83 -1.99
C GLU A 24 -3.84 -0.93 -0.86
N GLN A 25 -3.20 -2.10 -0.72
CA GLN A 25 -2.15 -2.29 0.29
C GLN A 25 -0.96 -1.36 0.04
N ALA A 26 -0.61 -1.11 -1.22
CA ALA A 26 0.48 -0.21 -1.59
C ALA A 26 0.07 1.27 -1.69
N ASP A 27 -1.18 1.62 -1.40
CA ASP A 27 -1.62 3.01 -1.44
C ASP A 27 -1.04 3.80 -0.27
N LEU A 28 -0.42 4.93 -0.61
CA LEU A 28 0.17 5.87 0.34
C LEU A 28 -0.56 7.21 0.33
N SER A 29 -1.70 7.29 -0.37
CA SER A 29 -2.51 8.50 -0.43
C SER A 29 -3.00 8.89 0.97
N GLY A 30 -2.98 10.20 1.26
CA GLY A 30 -3.37 10.73 2.57
C GLY A 30 -2.35 10.57 3.70
N MET A 31 -1.21 9.91 3.48
CA MET A 31 -0.13 9.81 4.47
C MET A 31 0.86 10.96 4.35
N THR A 32 1.42 11.40 5.49
CA THR A 32 2.61 12.27 5.48
C THR A 32 3.82 11.49 4.95
N ARG A 33 4.86 12.19 4.49
CA ARG A 33 6.09 11.51 4.03
C ARG A 33 6.74 10.66 5.12
N ALA A 34 6.70 11.14 6.36
CA ALA A 34 7.24 10.42 7.51
C ALA A 34 6.47 9.12 7.75
N ASP A 35 5.13 9.21 7.79
CA ASP A 35 4.26 8.05 8.02
C ASP A 35 4.34 7.04 6.88
N ALA A 36 4.35 7.52 5.63
CA ALA A 36 4.52 6.68 4.45
C ALA A 36 5.87 5.94 4.49
N THR A 37 6.95 6.61 4.91
CA THR A 37 8.27 5.96 5.04
C THR A 37 8.26 4.89 6.14
N ALA A 38 7.66 5.18 7.29
CA ALA A 38 7.53 4.21 8.37
C ALA A 38 6.67 3.00 7.96
N TYR A 39 5.57 3.25 7.25
CA TYR A 39 4.67 2.22 6.73
C TYR A 39 5.38 1.31 5.74
N VAL A 40 6.07 1.85 4.73
CA VAL A 40 6.87 1.04 3.80
C VAL A 40 7.99 0.29 4.55
N GLY A 41 8.57 0.90 5.59
CA GLY A 41 9.57 0.28 6.46
C GLY A 41 9.08 -0.98 7.18
N SER A 42 7.82 -1.01 7.64
CA SER A 42 7.25 -2.20 8.28
C SER A 42 7.14 -3.37 7.32
N TYR A 43 6.67 -3.13 6.08
CA TYR A 43 6.58 -4.15 5.03
C TYR A 43 7.96 -4.70 4.63
N ILE A 44 8.97 -3.83 4.52
CA ILE A 44 10.36 -4.27 4.26
C ILE A 44 10.86 -5.16 5.40
N THR A 45 10.54 -4.80 6.65
CA THR A 45 10.92 -5.60 7.82
C THR A 45 10.25 -6.98 7.79
N SER A 46 8.95 -7.05 7.52
CA SER A 46 8.21 -8.30 7.35
C SER A 46 8.78 -9.14 6.20
N LEU A 47 9.15 -8.53 5.08
CA LEU A 47 9.78 -9.24 3.95
C LEU A 47 11.14 -9.84 4.35
N ASN A 48 11.93 -9.12 5.13
CA ASN A 48 13.21 -9.65 5.62
C ASN A 48 13.00 -10.79 6.63
N GLN A 49 11.97 -10.71 7.47
CA GLN A 49 11.59 -11.81 8.37
C GLN A 49 11.17 -13.05 7.59
N LEU A 50 10.32 -12.92 6.57
CA LEU A 50 9.94 -14.04 5.70
C LEU A 50 11.16 -14.68 5.02
N LYS A 51 12.10 -13.87 4.53
CA LYS A 51 13.37 -14.37 3.95
C LYS A 51 14.19 -15.18 4.95
N GLN A 52 14.24 -14.72 6.20
CA GLN A 52 14.95 -15.44 7.26
C GLN A 52 14.25 -16.77 7.59
N GLN A 53 12.91 -16.76 7.72
CA GLN A 53 12.11 -17.97 7.94
C GLN A 53 12.25 -18.96 6.77
N ARG A 54 12.29 -18.47 5.53
CA ARG A 54 12.53 -19.29 4.34
C ARG A 54 13.88 -20.01 4.44
N LYS A 55 14.93 -19.27 4.79
CA LYS A 55 16.27 -19.84 4.95
C LYS A 55 16.30 -20.90 6.06
N GLU A 56 15.62 -20.67 7.17
CA GLU A 56 15.51 -21.65 8.26
C GLU A 56 14.76 -22.92 7.81
N ALA A 57 13.71 -22.78 6.99
CA ALA A 57 13.01 -23.91 6.40
C ALA A 57 13.91 -24.71 5.42
N GLU A 58 14.71 -24.03 4.61
CA GLU A 58 15.72 -24.66 3.73
C GLU A 58 16.77 -25.44 4.53
N ASP A 59 17.30 -24.85 5.61
CA ASP A 59 18.25 -25.50 6.51
C ASP A 59 17.61 -26.72 7.20
N ARG A 60 16.33 -26.62 7.60
CA ARG A 60 15.56 -27.72 8.19
C ARG A 60 15.35 -28.86 7.20
N ILE A 61 15.04 -28.57 5.93
CA ILE A 61 14.97 -29.59 4.86
C ILE A 61 16.32 -30.31 4.72
N ALA A 62 17.42 -29.57 4.64
CA ALA A 62 18.75 -30.14 4.50
C ALA A 62 19.13 -31.02 5.71
N LEU A 63 18.72 -30.64 6.91
CA LEU A 63 18.88 -31.45 8.12
C LEU A 63 18.09 -32.76 8.05
N TRP A 64 16.78 -32.69 7.79
CA TRP A 64 15.92 -33.87 7.81
C TRP A 64 16.20 -34.83 6.66
N LYS A 65 16.60 -34.32 5.49
CA LYS A 65 17.08 -35.16 4.38
C LYS A 65 18.31 -35.98 4.76
N ARG A 66 19.29 -35.36 5.45
CA ARG A 66 20.47 -36.07 5.99
C ARG A 66 20.09 -37.10 7.05
N ARG A 67 19.16 -36.76 7.95
CA ARG A 67 18.67 -37.68 8.99
C ARG A 67 17.94 -38.88 8.42
N ALA A 68 17.07 -38.67 7.43
CA ALA A 68 16.37 -39.74 6.73
C ALA A 68 17.36 -40.69 6.07
N HIS A 69 18.34 -40.15 5.34
CA HIS A 69 19.40 -40.94 4.70
C HIS A 69 20.17 -41.80 5.72
N LEU A 70 20.63 -41.21 6.83
CA LEU A 70 21.34 -41.95 7.88
C LEU A 70 20.49 -43.03 8.53
N ALA A 71 19.19 -42.78 8.74
CA ALA A 71 18.27 -43.77 9.29
C ALA A 71 18.07 -44.95 8.33
N TYR A 72 18.00 -44.68 7.02
CA TYR A 72 17.98 -45.71 5.97
C TYR A 72 19.25 -46.56 5.98
N GLU A 73 20.44 -45.95 6.04
CA GLU A 73 21.72 -46.66 6.10
C GLU A 73 21.80 -47.58 7.32
N LYS A 74 21.29 -47.12 8.47
CA LYS A 74 21.23 -47.89 9.71
C LYS A 74 20.06 -48.88 9.78
N GLN A 75 19.27 -49.00 8.71
CA GLN A 75 18.08 -49.84 8.62
C GLN A 75 17.04 -49.58 9.73
N ASN A 76 17.04 -48.38 10.31
CA ASN A 76 16.06 -47.99 11.32
C ASN A 76 14.84 -47.35 10.61
N ARG A 77 13.87 -48.21 10.29
CA ARG A 77 12.68 -47.83 9.50
C ARG A 77 11.80 -46.81 10.18
N GLU A 78 11.68 -46.85 11.51
CA GLU A 78 10.86 -45.92 12.28
C GLU A 78 11.45 -44.50 12.22
N LEU A 79 12.76 -44.38 12.49
CA LEU A 79 13.45 -43.08 12.37
C LEU A 79 13.44 -42.55 10.94
N ALA A 80 13.56 -43.44 9.94
CA ALA A 80 13.46 -43.04 8.53
C ALA A 80 12.07 -42.48 8.21
N ALA A 81 11.00 -43.14 8.65
CA ALA A 81 9.63 -42.67 8.46
C ALA A 81 9.38 -41.31 9.12
N THR A 82 9.81 -41.12 10.37
CA THR A 82 9.70 -39.83 11.07
C THR A 82 10.48 -38.73 10.37
N ALA A 83 11.72 -38.99 9.96
CA ALA A 83 12.54 -38.01 9.26
C ALA A 83 11.96 -37.62 7.88
N LEU A 84 11.34 -38.56 7.17
CA LEU A 84 10.63 -38.28 5.92
C LEU A 84 9.38 -37.42 6.14
N ALA A 85 8.61 -37.70 7.19
CA ALA A 85 7.43 -36.89 7.53
C ALA A 85 7.82 -35.44 7.85
N GLU A 86 8.86 -35.25 8.67
CA GLU A 86 9.40 -33.94 9.01
C GLU A 86 9.99 -33.20 7.81
N TRP A 87 10.68 -33.92 6.91
CA TRP A 87 11.15 -33.35 5.66
C TRP A 87 9.98 -32.84 4.82
N LYS A 88 8.93 -33.65 4.63
CA LYS A 88 7.75 -33.25 3.86
C LYS A 88 7.07 -32.01 4.46
N GLN A 89 6.90 -31.97 5.78
CA GLN A 89 6.32 -30.80 6.46
C GLN A 89 7.18 -29.54 6.27
N ALA A 90 8.51 -29.68 6.27
CA ALA A 90 9.41 -28.58 6.00
C ALA A 90 9.32 -28.10 4.54
N GLU A 91 9.13 -29.00 3.57
CA GLU A 91 8.89 -28.64 2.16
C GLU A 91 7.57 -27.89 1.96
N GLU A 92 6.49 -28.36 2.61
CA GLU A 92 5.19 -27.67 2.58
C GLU A 92 5.30 -26.26 3.18
N THR A 93 6.05 -26.12 4.28
CA THR A 93 6.33 -24.82 4.90
C THR A 93 7.14 -23.92 3.98
N LEU A 94 8.19 -24.45 3.33
CA LEU A 94 9.02 -23.70 2.38
C LEU A 94 8.18 -23.19 1.20
N ALA A 95 7.34 -24.03 0.61
CA ALA A 95 6.48 -23.65 -0.51
C ALA A 95 5.52 -22.52 -0.14
N ARG A 96 4.91 -22.59 1.05
CA ARG A 96 4.07 -21.50 1.59
C ARG A 96 4.85 -20.20 1.75
N LEU A 97 6.01 -20.25 2.42
CA LEU A 97 6.85 -19.07 2.64
C LEU A 97 7.34 -18.44 1.34
N GLN A 98 7.66 -19.25 0.32
CA GLN A 98 8.05 -18.75 -1.00
C GLN A 98 6.90 -18.00 -1.70
N SER A 99 5.67 -18.50 -1.58
CA SER A 99 4.48 -17.80 -2.10
C SER A 99 4.26 -16.47 -1.38
N GLU A 100 4.29 -16.49 -0.04
CA GLU A 100 4.10 -15.29 0.78
C GLU A 100 5.22 -14.24 0.52
N GLU A 101 6.48 -14.68 0.39
CA GLU A 101 7.61 -13.82 0.03
C GLU A 101 7.41 -13.18 -1.34
N ALA A 102 6.97 -13.95 -2.34
CA ALA A 102 6.72 -13.45 -3.69
C ALA A 102 5.65 -12.35 -3.67
N ASP A 103 4.50 -12.62 -3.04
CA ASP A 103 3.40 -11.66 -2.92
C ASP A 103 3.83 -10.37 -2.23
N LEU A 104 4.51 -10.48 -1.08
CA LEU A 104 4.96 -9.32 -0.32
C LEU A 104 6.05 -8.54 -1.04
N SER A 105 6.92 -9.22 -1.79
CA SER A 105 7.99 -8.57 -2.56
C SER A 105 7.43 -7.66 -3.64
N GLU A 106 6.36 -8.06 -4.32
CA GLU A 106 5.68 -7.24 -5.33
C GLU A 106 5.04 -6.00 -4.71
N ILE A 107 4.36 -6.17 -3.56
CA ILE A 107 3.76 -5.06 -2.81
C ILE A 107 4.84 -4.05 -2.40
N VAL A 108 5.97 -4.52 -1.86
CA VAL A 108 7.10 -3.65 -1.47
C VAL A 108 7.67 -2.89 -2.66
N VAL A 109 7.75 -3.50 -3.85
CA VAL A 109 8.20 -2.81 -5.07
C VAL A 109 7.24 -1.68 -5.44
N LEU A 110 5.93 -1.95 -5.41
CA LEU A 110 4.91 -0.94 -5.71
C LEU A 110 4.92 0.20 -4.68
N MET A 111 5.02 -0.13 -3.40
CA MET A 111 5.15 0.83 -2.29
C MET A 111 6.37 1.74 -2.45
N LYS A 112 7.53 1.19 -2.81
CA LYS A 112 8.74 1.99 -3.06
C LYS A 112 8.54 2.96 -4.22
N SER A 113 7.90 2.51 -5.30
CA SER A 113 7.57 3.37 -6.44
C SER A 113 6.61 4.51 -6.02
N ASN A 114 5.58 4.20 -5.25
CA ASN A 114 4.62 5.19 -4.73
C ASN A 114 5.29 6.18 -3.76
N LEU A 115 6.21 5.71 -2.91
CA LEU A 115 6.96 6.56 -2.00
C LEU A 115 7.88 7.53 -2.75
N GLU A 116 8.56 7.08 -3.80
CA GLU A 116 9.37 7.96 -4.64
C GLU A 116 8.52 9.02 -5.37
N ARG A 117 7.30 8.66 -5.81
CA ARG A 117 6.34 9.63 -6.36
C ARG A 117 5.92 10.66 -5.31
N LEU A 118 5.64 10.23 -4.08
CA LEU A 118 5.26 11.11 -2.96
C LEU A 118 6.39 12.11 -2.61
N LYS A 119 7.65 11.65 -2.62
CA LYS A 119 8.82 12.52 -2.38
C LYS A 119 8.99 13.60 -3.45
N ARG A 120 8.68 13.29 -4.70
CA ARG A 120 8.78 14.23 -5.84
C ARG A 120 7.63 15.22 -5.89
N THR A 121 6.49 14.88 -5.29
CA THR A 121 5.35 15.78 -5.20
C THR A 121 5.68 16.82 -4.13
N PRO A 122 5.77 18.12 -4.45
CA PRO A 122 5.96 19.13 -3.43
C PRO A 122 4.83 18.98 -2.41
N GLU A 123 5.15 19.03 -1.12
CA GLU A 123 4.14 19.19 -0.07
C GLU A 123 3.54 20.57 -0.29
N MET A 124 2.53 20.67 -1.17
CA MET A 124 1.74 21.86 -1.32
C MET A 124 0.91 21.97 -0.05
N SER A 125 1.49 22.64 0.94
CA SER A 125 0.73 23.34 1.97
C SER A 125 -0.08 24.42 1.26
N VAL A 126 -1.22 24.02 0.70
CA VAL A 126 -2.23 24.98 0.27
C VAL A 126 -2.85 25.47 1.57
N ASP A 127 -2.48 26.69 1.96
CA ASP A 127 -3.25 27.40 2.97
C ASP A 127 -4.65 27.61 2.37
N ALA A 128 -5.59 26.78 2.81
CA ALA A 128 -6.96 26.79 2.31
C ALA A 128 -7.62 28.15 2.53
N ALA A 129 -7.19 28.92 3.54
CA ALA A 129 -7.66 30.28 3.76
C ALA A 129 -7.07 31.24 2.72
N ALA A 130 -5.77 31.18 2.44
CA ALA A 130 -5.14 32.01 1.42
C ALA A 130 -5.65 31.69 0.00
N LEU A 131 -5.91 30.41 -0.31
CA LEU A 131 -6.52 30.01 -1.58
C LEU A 131 -7.98 30.48 -1.68
N ALA A 132 -8.74 30.37 -0.59
CA ALA A 132 -10.11 30.88 -0.55
C ALA A 132 -10.15 32.41 -0.75
N GLU A 133 -9.22 33.14 -0.13
CA GLU A 133 -9.08 34.59 -0.30
C GLU A 133 -8.71 34.96 -1.74
N GLN A 134 -7.76 34.26 -2.37
CA GLN A 134 -7.40 34.48 -3.78
C GLN A 134 -8.56 34.16 -4.74
N LEU A 135 -9.33 33.11 -4.46
CA LEU A 135 -10.53 32.78 -5.24
C LEU A 135 -11.63 33.83 -5.02
N GLN A 136 -11.78 34.34 -3.80
CA GLN A 136 -12.76 35.37 -3.47
C GLN A 136 -12.40 36.73 -4.07
N GLU A 137 -11.11 37.06 -4.18
CA GLU A 137 -10.61 38.24 -4.89
C GLU A 137 -10.83 38.10 -6.41
N ALA A 138 -10.53 36.94 -6.99
CA ALA A 138 -10.74 36.67 -8.41
C ALA A 138 -12.23 36.68 -8.82
N VAL A 139 -13.12 36.22 -7.95
CA VAL A 139 -14.59 36.29 -8.14
C VAL A 139 -15.14 37.68 -7.75
N GLY A 140 -14.43 38.39 -6.87
CA GLY A 140 -14.77 39.71 -6.33
C GLY A 140 -14.45 40.88 -7.24
N ASP A 141 -13.88 40.66 -8.44
CA ASP A 141 -13.70 41.71 -9.45
C ASP A 141 -15.07 42.09 -10.06
N THR A 142 -15.79 42.89 -9.26
CA THR A 142 -17.15 43.44 -9.45
C THR A 142 -17.39 44.12 -10.79
N LYS A 143 -16.34 44.45 -11.54
CA LYS A 143 -16.42 45.01 -12.90
C LYS A 143 -17.14 44.07 -13.88
N THR A 144 -17.06 42.76 -13.66
CA THR A 144 -17.76 41.79 -14.51
C THR A 144 -19.27 41.77 -14.22
N SER A 145 -19.68 42.07 -12.98
CA SER A 145 -21.09 42.07 -12.57
C SER A 145 -21.87 43.29 -13.07
N GLU A 146 -21.23 44.46 -13.16
CA GLU A 146 -21.84 45.66 -13.72
C GLU A 146 -21.97 45.56 -15.24
N ALA A 147 -20.95 45.03 -15.93
CA ALA A 147 -21.01 44.81 -17.38
C ALA A 147 -22.08 43.78 -17.76
N ILE A 148 -22.26 42.71 -16.97
CA ILE A 148 -23.31 41.71 -17.22
C ILE A 148 -24.70 42.27 -16.89
N ARG A 149 -24.82 43.09 -15.84
CA ARG A 149 -26.10 43.77 -15.51
C ARG A 149 -26.49 44.78 -16.58
N SER A 150 -25.56 45.59 -17.10
CA SER A 150 -25.88 46.55 -18.17
C SER A 150 -26.31 45.85 -19.46
N ILE A 151 -25.64 44.77 -19.84
CA ILE A 151 -26.01 43.96 -21.02
C ILE A 151 -27.42 43.36 -20.88
N ASN A 152 -27.78 42.86 -19.70
CA ASN A 152 -29.12 42.29 -19.49
C ASN A 152 -30.22 43.37 -19.50
N VAL A 153 -29.99 44.51 -18.85
CA VAL A 153 -30.96 45.62 -18.80
C VAL A 153 -31.25 46.18 -20.19
N ASP A 154 -30.22 46.36 -21.03
CA ASP A 154 -30.41 46.86 -22.39
C ASP A 154 -31.16 45.84 -23.27
N SER A 155 -30.92 44.54 -23.06
CA SER A 155 -31.61 43.47 -23.79
C SER A 155 -33.10 43.36 -23.41
N GLU A 156 -33.42 43.54 -22.12
CA GLU A 156 -34.80 43.50 -21.61
C GLU A 156 -35.59 44.75 -22.04
N LEU A 157 -34.95 45.91 -22.08
CA LEU A 157 -35.56 47.14 -22.59
C LEU A 157 -35.88 47.07 -24.08
N GLU A 158 -35.00 46.48 -24.89
CA GLU A 158 -35.29 46.28 -26.32
C GLU A 158 -36.40 45.26 -26.57
N GLN A 159 -36.50 44.20 -25.75
CA GLN A 159 -37.62 43.26 -25.81
C GLN A 159 -38.95 43.92 -25.41
N LEU A 160 -38.94 44.78 -24.38
CA LEU A 160 -40.12 45.53 -23.97
C LEU A 160 -40.56 46.55 -25.02
N LYS A 161 -39.62 47.26 -25.65
CA LYS A 161 -39.92 48.18 -26.76
C LYS A 161 -40.50 47.48 -27.99
N ARG A 162 -40.04 46.27 -28.31
CA ARG A 162 -40.62 45.48 -29.41
C ARG A 162 -42.05 45.07 -29.09
N LYS A 163 -42.31 44.54 -27.89
CA LYS A 163 -43.66 44.19 -27.45
C LYS A 163 -44.62 45.39 -27.47
N LEU A 164 -44.17 46.56 -27.01
CA LEU A 164 -44.97 47.79 -27.04
C LEU A 164 -45.24 48.34 -28.46
N ARG A 165 -44.38 48.04 -29.43
CA ARG A 165 -44.64 48.36 -30.85
C ARG A 165 -45.59 47.36 -31.51
N GLU A 166 -45.53 46.10 -31.11
CA GLU A 166 -46.41 45.04 -31.63
C GLU A 166 -47.82 45.08 -31.01
N GLU A 167 -47.99 45.63 -29.81
CA GLU A 167 -49.30 45.83 -29.16
C GLU A 167 -49.96 47.19 -29.49
N GLY A 168 -49.29 48.04 -30.29
CA GLY A 168 -49.74 49.39 -30.67
C GLY A 168 -50.28 49.53 -32.11
N GLU A 169 -50.36 48.42 -32.86
CA GLU A 169 -51.08 48.30 -34.15
C GLU A 169 -52.35 47.46 -33.97
#